data_AF-A0A533XJB2-F1
#
_entry.id   AF-A0A533XJB2-F1
#
_cell.length_a   1.000
_cell.length_b   1.000
_cell.length_c   1.000
_cell.angle_alpha   90.00
_cell.angle_beta   90.00
_cell.angle_gamma   90.00
#
_symmetry.space_group_name_H-M   'P 1'
#
loop_
_entity.id
_entity.type
_entity.pdbx_description
1 polymer ?
#
loop_
_entity_poly.entity_id
_entity_poly.type
_entity_poly.pdbx_seq_one_letter_code
_entity_poly.pdbx_strand_id
1 'polypeptide(L)'
;MSRYERGRAREYRAMIMLRDEGWYVARSAASHGPVDLFAAKKGRILLIQVKSGAARVKRGELKQLIEWGRNFDGDAEVWHFKGRGVIQKRRIHRGSREGPP
;
A
#
# COMPACT_ATOMS: atom_id res chain seq x y z
N MET A 1 14.06 7.20 -19.25
CA MET A 1 13.42 6.77 -17.99
C MET A 1 13.32 5.24 -17.91
N SER A 2 14.04 4.64 -16.97
CA SER A 2 14.04 3.21 -16.63
C SER A 2 12.65 2.71 -16.18
N ARG A 3 12.36 1.41 -16.33
CA ARG A 3 11.17 0.78 -15.72
C ARG A 3 11.10 1.02 -14.21
N TYR A 4 12.26 1.13 -13.55
CA TYR A 4 12.38 1.37 -12.11
C TYR A 4 11.87 2.78 -11.71
N GLU A 5 12.20 3.80 -12.50
CA GLU A 5 11.77 5.19 -12.24
C GLU A 5 10.25 5.35 -12.39
N ARG A 6 9.65 4.64 -13.35
CA ARG A 6 8.19 4.64 -13.55
C ARG A 6 7.40 3.93 -12.45
N GLY A 7 8.00 2.93 -11.80
CA GLY A 7 7.42 2.30 -10.60
C GLY A 7 7.45 3.27 -9.42
N ARG A 8 8.63 3.86 -9.18
CA ARG A 8 8.89 4.81 -8.09
C ARG A 8 7.98 6.04 -8.12
N ALA A 9 7.68 6.59 -9.30
CA ALA A 9 6.76 7.73 -9.43
C ALA A 9 5.35 7.45 -8.89
N ARG A 10 4.86 6.21 -9.00
CA ARG A 10 3.51 5.84 -8.53
C ARG A 10 3.48 5.58 -7.03
N GLU A 11 4.54 4.99 -6.48
CA GLU A 11 4.73 4.89 -5.03
C GLU A 11 4.78 6.28 -4.39
N TYR A 12 5.50 7.24 -5.00
CA TYR A 12 5.50 8.62 -4.54
C TYR A 12 4.12 9.26 -4.62
N ARG A 13 3.36 9.01 -5.69
CA ARG A 13 1.98 9.52 -5.79
C ARG A 13 1.08 8.94 -4.69
N ALA A 14 1.13 7.63 -4.45
CA ALA A 14 0.41 6.98 -3.34
C ALA A 14 0.80 7.59 -1.98
N MET A 15 2.09 7.82 -1.77
CA MET A 15 2.61 8.44 -0.56
C MET A 15 2.11 9.89 -0.37
N ILE A 16 2.10 10.70 -1.43
CA ILE A 16 1.59 12.08 -1.39
C ILE A 16 0.10 12.07 -1.00
N MET A 17 -0.73 11.27 -1.67
CA MET A 17 -2.17 11.20 -1.34
C MET A 17 -2.41 10.82 0.12
N LEU A 18 -1.68 9.83 0.64
CA LEU A 18 -1.78 9.43 2.05
C LEU A 18 -1.32 10.55 2.99
N ARG A 19 -0.25 11.26 2.66
CA ARG A 19 0.23 12.39 3.47
C ARG A 19 -0.76 13.56 3.47
N ASP A 20 -1.36 13.87 2.34
CA ASP A 20 -2.40 14.91 2.22
C ASP A 20 -3.65 14.53 3.04
N GLU A 21 -3.96 13.23 3.12
CA GLU A 21 -4.99 12.69 4.00
C GLU A 21 -4.56 12.65 5.49
N GLY A 22 -3.34 13.09 5.85
CA GLY A 22 -2.85 13.16 7.22
C GLY A 22 -2.30 11.84 7.78
N TRP A 23 -1.88 10.92 6.92
CA TRP A 23 -1.14 9.72 7.32
C TRP A 23 0.36 10.01 7.42
N TYR A 24 1.00 9.43 8.44
CA TYR A 24 2.45 9.23 8.39
C TYR A 24 2.74 8.04 7.48
N VAL A 25 3.68 8.17 6.54
CA VAL A 25 3.95 7.14 5.52
C VAL A 25 5.45 6.86 5.41
N ALA A 26 5.82 5.59 5.58
CA ALA A 26 7.14 5.04 5.29
C ALA A 26 7.06 4.10 4.08
N ARG A 27 8.09 4.12 3.23
CA ARG A 27 8.22 3.20 2.10
C ARG A 27 9.21 2.08 2.43
N SER A 28 8.93 0.85 2.01
CA SER A 28 9.93 -0.22 2.11
C SER A 28 11.12 0.05 1.18
N ALA A 29 12.32 -0.23 1.67
CA ALA A 29 13.51 -0.13 0.83
C ALA A 29 13.48 -1.24 -0.23
N ALA A 30 13.73 -0.86 -1.48
CA ALA A 30 13.95 -1.76 -2.62
C ALA A 30 12.76 -2.60 -3.14
N SER A 31 11.49 -2.40 -2.73
CA SER A 31 10.30 -3.03 -3.36
C SER A 31 10.30 -4.59 -3.42
N HIS A 32 11.16 -5.27 -2.65
CA HIS A 32 11.21 -6.74 -2.56
C HIS A 32 10.39 -7.30 -1.38
N GLY A 33 9.85 -6.42 -0.54
CA GLY A 33 8.99 -6.79 0.57
C GLY A 33 7.51 -6.92 0.17
N PRO A 34 6.67 -7.57 0.99
CA PRO A 34 5.24 -7.74 0.73
C PRO A 34 4.39 -6.48 0.92
N VAL A 35 5.03 -5.37 1.29
CA VAL A 35 4.42 -4.08 1.58
C VAL A 35 5.30 -3.00 0.93
N ASP A 36 4.72 -2.19 0.05
CA ASP A 36 5.44 -1.06 -0.56
C ASP A 36 5.36 0.18 0.35
N LEU A 37 4.20 0.42 0.95
CA LEU A 37 3.96 1.54 1.86
C LEU A 37 3.36 1.07 3.18
N PHE A 38 3.95 1.54 4.27
CA PHE A 38 3.42 1.48 5.62
C PHE A 38 2.87 2.86 5.97
N ALA A 39 1.58 2.94 6.30
CA ALA A 39 0.93 4.17 6.70
C ALA A 39 0.31 4.03 8.10
N ALA A 40 0.45 5.08 8.91
CA ALA A 40 -0.13 5.14 10.25
C ALA A 40 -0.87 6.47 10.47
N LYS A 41 -2.07 6.41 11.07
CA LYS A 41 -2.88 7.59 11.40
C LYS A 41 -3.82 7.28 12.56
N LYS A 42 -3.74 8.07 13.64
CA LYS A 42 -4.65 7.96 14.81
C LYS A 42 -4.83 6.52 15.29
N GLY A 43 -3.73 5.82 15.60
CA GLY A 43 -3.76 4.42 16.06
C GLY A 43 -4.09 3.38 14.99
N ARG A 44 -4.44 3.78 13.76
CA ARG A 44 -4.72 2.87 12.64
C ARG A 44 -3.47 2.64 11.82
N ILE A 45 -3.28 1.39 11.41
CA ILE A 45 -2.23 0.97 10.48
C ILE A 45 -2.87 0.60 9.14
N LEU A 46 -2.24 1.03 8.05
CA LEU A 46 -2.61 0.71 6.68
C LEU A 46 -1.35 0.24 5.92
N LEU A 47 -1.37 -1.01 5.48
CA LEU A 47 -0.32 -1.65 4.71
C LEU A 47 -0.75 -1.73 3.24
N ILE A 48 0.10 -1.23 2.34
CA ILE A 48 -0.28 -1.09 0.93
C ILE A 48 0.76 -1.73 0.03
N GLN A 49 0.30 -2.58 -0.88
CA GLN A 49 1.04 -2.98 -2.07
C GLN A 49 0.55 -2.17 -3.27
N VAL A 50 1.46 -1.51 -3.98
CA VAL A 50 1.20 -0.74 -5.19
C VAL A 50 1.51 -1.57 -6.43
N LYS A 51 0.56 -1.63 -7.36
CA LYS A 51 0.75 -2.20 -8.71
C LYS A 51 0.42 -1.19 -9.78
N SER A 52 0.96 -1.38 -10.98
CA SER A 52 0.71 -0.47 -12.11
C SER A 52 0.64 -1.19 -13.46
N GLY A 53 -0.07 -0.60 -14.41
CA GLY A 53 -0.20 -1.14 -15.76
C GLY A 53 -0.82 -2.55 -15.75
N ALA A 54 -0.22 -3.46 -16.51
CA ALA A 54 -0.66 -4.87 -16.59
C ALA A 54 -0.16 -5.74 -15.42
N ALA A 55 0.57 -5.20 -14.45
CA ALA A 55 1.08 -5.97 -13.32
C ALA A 55 -0.07 -6.55 -12.50
N ARG A 56 -0.01 -7.86 -12.24
CA ARG A 56 -0.94 -8.59 -11.37
C ARG A 56 -0.26 -8.86 -10.03
N VAL A 57 -1.05 -8.84 -8.95
CA VAL A 57 -0.55 -9.29 -7.64
C VAL A 57 -0.47 -10.81 -7.64
N LYS A 58 0.68 -11.36 -7.27
CA LYS A 58 0.89 -12.80 -7.14
C LYS A 58 0.19 -13.31 -5.88
N ARG A 59 -0.26 -14.56 -5.87
CA ARG A 59 -0.90 -15.18 -4.69
C ARG A 59 0.02 -15.13 -3.45
N GLY A 60 1.32 -15.34 -3.63
CA GLY A 60 2.30 -15.24 -2.53
C GLY A 60 2.41 -13.85 -1.92
N GLU A 61 2.39 -12.79 -2.75
CA GLU A 61 2.39 -11.40 -2.29
C GLU A 61 1.11 -11.09 -1.50
N LEU A 62 -0.06 -11.54 -1.99
CA LEU A 62 -1.33 -11.37 -1.27
C LEU A 62 -1.31 -12.07 0.09
N LYS A 63 -0.81 -13.30 0.14
CA LYS A 63 -0.74 -14.07 1.39
C LYS A 63 0.12 -13.35 2.42
N GLN A 64 1.31 -12.89 2.03
CA GLN A 64 2.19 -12.14 2.92
C GLN A 64 1.55 -10.81 3.34
N LEU A 65 0.95 -10.05 2.41
CA LEU A 65 0.29 -8.79 2.76
C LEU A 65 -0.86 -8.98 3.78
N ILE A 66 -1.64 -10.06 3.65
CA ILE A 66 -2.67 -10.42 4.64
C ILE A 66 -2.04 -10.80 5.99
N GLU A 67 -0.96 -11.58 5.98
CA GLU A 67 -0.24 -11.98 7.19
C GLU A 67 0.31 -10.76 7.94
N TRP A 68 0.92 -9.81 7.24
CA TRP A 68 1.34 -8.55 7.83
C TRP A 68 0.14 -7.74 8.36
N GLY A 69 -0.97 -7.69 7.61
CA GLY A 69 -2.22 -7.08 8.09
C GLY A 69 -2.64 -7.63 9.44
N ARG A 70 -2.61 -8.95 9.62
CA ARG A 70 -2.93 -9.62 10.88
C ARG A 70 -1.92 -9.29 11.98
N ASN A 71 -0.63 -9.39 11.69
CA ASN A 71 0.44 -9.20 12.68
C ASN A 71 0.49 -7.77 13.23
N PHE A 72 0.13 -6.79 12.41
CA PHE A 72 0.07 -5.38 12.80
C PHE A 72 -1.33 -4.93 13.22
N ASP A 73 -2.33 -5.81 13.15
CA ASP A 73 -3.75 -5.50 13.37
C ASP A 73 -4.19 -4.26 12.56
N GLY A 74 -3.78 -4.25 11.29
CA GLY A 74 -3.94 -3.13 10.36
C GLY A 74 -4.73 -3.51 9.11
N ASP A 75 -5.27 -2.51 8.43
CA ASP A 75 -5.87 -2.70 7.12
C ASP A 75 -4.79 -3.06 6.10
N ALA A 76 -5.07 -4.02 5.21
CA ALA A 76 -4.16 -4.38 4.12
C ALA A 76 -4.85 -4.18 2.77
N GLU A 77 -4.22 -3.39 1.89
CA GLU A 77 -4.79 -2.96 0.62
C GLU A 77 -3.84 -3.15 -0.55
N VAL A 78 -4.42 -3.44 -1.72
CA VAL A 78 -3.74 -3.40 -3.01
C VAL A 78 -4.21 -2.16 -3.75
N TRP A 79 -3.29 -1.29 -4.13
CA TRP A 79 -3.57 -0.09 -4.91
C TRP A 79 -3.07 -0.28 -6.34
N HIS A 80 -3.99 -0.37 -7.30
CA HIS A 80 -3.68 -0.54 -8.70
C HIS A 80 -3.85 0.77 -9.47
N PHE A 81 -2.74 1.37 -9.87
CA PHE A 81 -2.73 2.51 -10.77
C PHE A 81 -3.00 2.06 -12.20
N LYS A 82 -4.20 2.36 -12.70
CA LYS A 82 -4.60 2.19 -14.09
C LYS A 82 -4.11 3.38 -14.93
N GLY A 83 -4.17 3.23 -16.26
CA GLY A 83 -3.91 4.35 -17.17
C GLY A 83 -4.84 5.54 -16.87
N ARG A 84 -4.40 6.77 -17.18
CA ARG A 84 -5.14 8.03 -16.95
C ARG A 84 -5.34 8.45 -15.49
N GLY A 85 -4.51 7.96 -14.57
CA GLY A 85 -4.48 8.46 -13.19
C GLY A 85 -5.57 7.90 -12.27
N VAL A 86 -6.36 6.93 -12.75
CA VAL A 86 -7.34 6.19 -11.95
C VAL A 86 -6.63 5.19 -11.04
N ILE A 87 -7.06 5.12 -9.77
CA ILE A 87 -6.52 4.22 -8.77
C ILE A 87 -7.64 3.32 -8.28
N GLN A 88 -7.46 2.01 -8.44
CA GLN A 88 -8.35 1.01 -7.84
C GLN A 88 -7.74 0.55 -6.52
N LYS A 89 -8.38 0.90 -5.41
CA LYS A 89 -8.01 0.44 -4.07
C LYS A 89 -8.83 -0.82 -3.74
N ARG A 90 -8.17 -1.92 -3.42
CA ARG A 90 -8.83 -3.17 -3.02
C ARG A 90 -8.32 -3.60 -1.65
N ARG A 91 -9.21 -3.58 -0.66
CA ARG A 91 -8.92 -4.12 0.66
C ARG A 91 -8.98 -5.65 0.64
N ILE A 92 -7.96 -6.28 1.20
CA ILE A 92 -7.82 -7.74 1.26
C ILE A 92 -7.77 -8.25 2.71
N HIS A 93 -7.55 -7.35 3.67
CA HIS A 93 -7.66 -7.62 5.09
C HIS A 93 -8.12 -6.33 5.81
N ARG A 94 -8.94 -6.50 6.85
CA ARG A 94 -9.41 -5.41 7.70
C ARG A 94 -8.89 -5.65 9.12
N GLY A 95 -8.17 -4.67 9.65
CA GLY A 95 -7.71 -4.69 11.04
C GLY A 95 -8.87 -4.43 12.00
N SER A 96 -8.71 -4.85 13.25
CA SER A 96 -9.72 -4.66 14.29
C SER A 96 -9.58 -3.33 15.05
N ARG A 97 -8.44 -2.64 14.91
CA ARG A 97 -8.22 -1.32 15.53
C ARG A 97 -9.12 -0.25 14.94
N GLU A 98 -10.07 0.20 15.74
CA GLU A 98 -10.58 1.56 15.64
C GLU A 98 -9.55 2.49 16.31
N GLY A 99 -9.39 3.72 15.81
CA GLY A 99 -8.47 4.67 16.42
C GLY A 99 -8.82 4.93 17.90
N PRO A 100 -7.97 5.64 18.67
CA PRO A 100 -8.37 6.01 20.01
C PRO A 100 -9.69 6.81 19.96
N PRO A 101 -10.55 6.67 20.98
CA PRO A 101 -11.76 7.48 21.12
C PRO A 101 -11.46 8.98 21.07
#